data_AF-A0A3B6QJP1-F1
#
_entry.id   AF-A0A3B6QJP1-F1
#
_cell.length_a   1.000
_cell.length_b   1.000
_cell.length_c   1.000
_cell.angle_alpha   90.00
_cell.angle_beta   90.00
_cell.angle_gamma   90.00
#
_symmetry.space_group_name_H-M   'P 1'
#
loop_
_entity.id
_entity.type
_entity.pdbx_description
1 polymer ?
#
loop_
_entity_poly.entity_id
_entity_poly.type
_entity_poly.pdbx_seq_one_letter_code
_entity_poly.pdbx_strand_id
1 'polypeptide(L)'
;MMRKNLLEFMITTYDTSSKRFIIRPNTDGITVLNEDVYDIFGLRNEGDDVISMIATVQLDAKKIVPNRFLDKRTGLILIDDLIKNMVDSQSYDDGFVRRVVLVLMGTVLAPQSTKFVPYRYYKMVEDVNATKSYNWNDFTLGVCMDAIKKTVEDLEKFHWPIGNLALLQYIYWEKLEPIGLDAFDPLSREYPLMLNWPETEGKKRGDYDNIHGWGTDNIENCISEEYRRAKVAREGTVPRGRNEEN
;
A
#
# COMPACT_ATOMS: atom_id res chain seq x y z
N MET A 1 -0.23 -7.71 -10.59
CA MET A 1 -1.61 -8.17 -10.33
C MET A 1 -1.74 -8.46 -8.85
N MET A 2 -2.84 -8.02 -8.21
CA MET A 2 -3.06 -8.29 -6.77
C MET A 2 -3.28 -9.77 -6.50
N ARG A 3 -2.62 -10.30 -5.47
CA ARG A 3 -2.66 -11.71 -5.07
C ARG A 3 -3.72 -11.88 -3.98
N LYS A 4 -4.94 -12.26 -4.38
CA LYS A 4 -6.09 -12.37 -3.46
C LYS A 4 -5.81 -13.29 -2.27
N ASN A 5 -5.31 -14.49 -2.51
CA ASN A 5 -5.04 -15.45 -1.43
C ASN A 5 -4.00 -14.93 -0.41
N LEU A 6 -2.99 -14.21 -0.89
CA LEU A 6 -2.01 -13.53 -0.03
C LEU A 6 -2.68 -12.49 0.86
N LEU A 7 -3.50 -11.63 0.25
CA LEU A 7 -4.18 -10.55 0.97
C LEU A 7 -5.18 -11.11 1.99
N GLU A 8 -5.91 -12.15 1.63
CA GLU A 8 -6.83 -12.85 2.55
C GLU A 8 -6.06 -13.45 3.73
N PHE A 9 -4.94 -14.13 3.48
CA PHE A 9 -4.04 -14.63 4.52
C PHE A 9 -3.54 -13.50 5.43
N MET A 10 -3.03 -12.40 4.86
CA MET A 10 -2.57 -11.25 5.63
C MET A 10 -3.69 -10.65 6.47
N ILE A 11 -4.86 -10.38 5.89
CA ILE A 11 -5.97 -9.76 6.63
C ILE A 11 -6.45 -10.66 7.77
N THR A 12 -6.63 -11.96 7.52
CA THR A 12 -7.14 -12.92 8.53
C THR A 12 -6.15 -13.22 9.65
N THR A 13 -4.86 -12.91 9.47
CA THR A 13 -3.82 -13.06 10.50
C THR A 13 -3.57 -11.78 11.31
N TYR A 14 -4.30 -10.69 11.03
CA TYR A 14 -4.17 -9.45 11.78
C TYR A 14 -4.82 -9.57 13.17
N ASP A 15 -3.99 -9.46 14.21
CA ASP A 15 -4.43 -9.40 15.60
C ASP A 15 -4.63 -7.95 16.04
N THR A 16 -5.88 -7.59 16.34
CA THR A 16 -6.26 -6.22 16.71
C THR A 16 -5.70 -5.79 18.06
N SER A 17 -5.42 -6.74 18.96
CA SER A 17 -4.92 -6.47 20.31
C SER A 17 -3.45 -6.02 20.27
N SER A 18 -2.61 -6.77 19.58
CA SER A 18 -1.17 -6.48 19.40
C SER A 18 -0.88 -5.55 18.23
N LYS A 19 -1.86 -5.30 17.35
CA LYS A 19 -1.74 -4.52 16.11
C LYS A 19 -0.65 -5.09 15.18
N ARG A 20 -0.60 -6.41 15.07
CA ARG A 20 0.41 -7.15 14.31
C ARG A 20 -0.25 -8.20 13.42
N PHE A 21 0.39 -8.48 12.29
CA PHE A 21 0.08 -9.61 11.43
C PHE A 21 0.84 -10.84 11.94
N ILE A 22 0.11 -11.84 12.43
CA ILE A 22 0.68 -13.06 13.01
C ILE A 22 0.91 -14.08 11.89
N ILE A 23 2.02 -13.93 11.18
CA ILE A 23 2.38 -14.77 10.03
C ILE A 23 2.57 -16.24 10.42
N ARG A 24 3.14 -16.49 11.60
CA ARG A 24 3.28 -17.82 12.18
C ARG A 24 2.78 -17.84 13.63
N PRO A 25 2.14 -18.93 14.08
CA PRO A 25 1.82 -19.10 15.49
C PRO A 25 3.08 -19.02 16.35
N ASN A 26 3.00 -18.31 17.48
CA ASN A 26 4.09 -18.17 18.47
C ASN A 26 5.37 -17.46 17.97
N THR A 27 5.31 -16.72 16.86
CA THR A 27 6.39 -15.83 16.43
C THR A 27 6.04 -14.37 16.64
N ASP A 28 7.05 -13.49 16.70
CA ASP A 28 6.82 -12.05 16.63
C ASP A 28 6.19 -11.69 15.28
N GLY A 29 4.92 -11.25 15.30
CA GLY A 29 4.23 -10.81 14.10
C GLY A 29 4.81 -9.53 13.52
N ILE A 30 4.47 -9.23 12.27
CA ILE A 30 4.94 -8.03 11.58
C ILE A 30 4.00 -6.85 11.80
N THR A 31 4.54 -5.65 11.99
CA THR A 31 3.80 -4.39 12.02
C THR A 31 3.87 -3.71 10.66
N VAL A 32 2.91 -2.82 10.38
CA VAL A 32 2.96 -1.88 9.26
C VAL A 32 3.06 -0.48 9.84
N LEU A 33 4.09 0.26 9.45
CA LEU A 33 4.43 1.59 9.97
C LEU A 33 4.48 2.60 8.82
N ASN A 34 4.48 3.89 9.17
CA ASN A 34 4.61 4.97 8.19
C ASN A 34 5.94 4.92 7.45
N GLU A 35 7.01 4.45 8.10
CA GLU A 35 8.32 4.23 7.48
C GLU A 35 8.20 3.20 6.34
N ASP A 36 7.42 2.14 6.52
CA ASP A 36 7.21 1.15 5.47
C ASP A 36 6.50 1.77 4.25
N VAL A 37 5.55 2.68 4.47
CA VAL A 37 4.87 3.40 3.38
C VAL A 37 5.83 4.32 2.63
N TYR A 38 6.77 4.95 3.34
CA TYR A 38 7.82 5.77 2.73
C TYR A 38 8.79 4.91 1.91
N ASP A 39 9.25 3.79 2.45
CA ASP A 39 10.20 2.92 1.76
C ASP A 39 9.56 2.21 0.56
N ILE A 40 8.30 1.78 0.67
CA ILE A 40 7.57 1.07 -0.39
C ILE A 40 7.12 2.00 -1.52
N PHE A 41 6.54 3.16 -1.20
CA PHE A 41 5.88 4.03 -2.18
C PHE A 41 6.58 5.37 -2.41
N GLY A 42 7.52 5.75 -1.54
CA GLY A 42 8.15 7.07 -1.58
C GLY A 42 7.30 8.21 -1.02
N LEU A 43 6.20 7.88 -0.32
CA LEU A 43 5.34 8.89 0.29
C LEU A 43 5.93 9.35 1.62
N ARG A 44 6.26 10.63 1.74
CA ARG A 44 6.82 11.18 2.97
C ARG A 44 5.77 11.26 4.08
N ASN A 45 6.17 10.92 5.30
CA ASN A 45 5.34 11.09 6.49
C ASN A 45 5.50 12.50 7.07
N GLU A 46 5.08 13.50 6.29
CA GLU A 46 5.13 14.91 6.67
C GLU A 46 3.89 15.66 6.15
N GLY A 47 3.53 16.76 6.81
CA GLY A 47 2.47 17.63 6.37
C GLY A 47 1.16 17.52 7.16
N ASP A 48 0.10 18.08 6.59
CA ASP A 48 -1.19 18.27 7.23
C ASP A 48 -2.03 16.97 7.25
N ASP A 49 -2.78 16.76 8.33
CA ASP A 49 -3.66 15.61 8.51
C ASP A 49 -4.89 15.65 7.58
N VAL A 50 -4.87 14.76 6.59
CA VAL A 50 -5.91 14.58 5.58
C VAL A 50 -7.20 14.01 6.19
N ILE A 51 -7.11 13.08 7.15
CA ILE A 51 -8.28 12.44 7.77
C ILE A 51 -9.09 13.48 8.53
N SER A 52 -8.43 14.30 9.34
CA SER A 52 -9.08 15.40 10.07
C SER A 52 -9.74 16.38 9.11
N MET A 53 -9.05 16.79 8.03
CA MET A 53 -9.65 17.71 7.05
C MET A 53 -10.87 17.12 6.35
N ILE A 54 -10.84 15.85 5.96
CA ILE A 54 -11.98 15.16 5.35
C ILE A 54 -13.15 15.04 6.35
N ALA A 55 -12.87 14.83 7.63
CA ALA A 55 -13.90 14.74 8.67
C ALA A 55 -14.68 16.06 8.88
N THR A 56 -14.09 17.21 8.53
CA THR A 56 -14.79 18.51 8.56
C THR A 56 -15.82 18.68 7.43
N VAL A 57 -15.77 17.84 6.39
CA VAL A 57 -16.70 17.92 5.27
C VAL A 57 -18.07 17.39 5.73
N GLN A 58 -19.04 18.30 5.82
CA GLN A 58 -20.42 18.00 6.20
C GLN A 58 -21.08 16.97 5.26
N LEU A 59 -22.22 16.41 5.70
CA LEU A 59 -23.01 15.41 4.97
C LEU A 59 -23.33 15.81 3.52
N ASP A 60 -23.43 17.11 3.22
CA ASP A 60 -23.69 17.65 1.88
C ASP A 60 -22.43 17.81 1.00
N ALA A 61 -21.45 16.91 1.16
CA ALA A 61 -20.16 16.92 0.43
C ALA A 61 -20.29 17.00 -1.09
N LYS A 62 -21.44 16.65 -1.69
CA LYS A 62 -21.69 16.82 -3.12
C LYS A 62 -21.69 18.29 -3.56
N LYS A 63 -22.15 19.22 -2.71
CA LYS A 63 -22.32 20.64 -3.05
C LYS A 63 -21.00 21.36 -3.34
N ILE A 64 -19.89 20.89 -2.77
CA ILE A 64 -18.56 21.48 -3.00
C ILE A 64 -17.93 21.01 -4.32
N VAL A 65 -18.51 20.00 -4.99
CA VAL A 65 -17.93 19.42 -6.20
C VAL A 65 -18.49 20.13 -7.44
N PRO A 66 -17.66 20.76 -8.28
CA PRO A 66 -18.13 21.38 -9.51
C PRO A 66 -18.66 20.34 -10.49
N ASN A 67 -19.76 20.67 -11.19
CA ASN A 67 -20.44 19.77 -12.13
C ASN A 67 -19.53 19.16 -13.21
N ARG A 68 -18.44 19.84 -13.58
CA ARG A 68 -17.45 19.33 -14.56
C ARG A 68 -16.65 18.10 -14.09
N PHE A 69 -16.73 17.75 -12.81
CA PHE A 69 -16.13 16.53 -12.23
C PHE A 69 -17.18 15.43 -11.98
N LEU A 70 -18.45 15.70 -12.26
CA LEU A 70 -19.55 14.77 -12.03
C LEU A 70 -19.98 14.14 -13.35
N ASP A 71 -20.16 12.83 -13.35
CA ASP A 71 -20.84 12.14 -14.43
C ASP A 71 -22.27 12.67 -14.56
N LYS A 72 -22.68 13.00 -15.79
CA LYS A 72 -23.99 13.61 -16.05
C LYS A 72 -25.16 12.68 -15.70
N ARG A 73 -24.95 11.36 -15.76
CA ARG A 73 -26.00 10.36 -15.53
C ARG A 73 -26.14 10.02 -14.05
N THR A 74 -25.03 9.72 -13.38
CA THR A 74 -25.03 9.25 -11.99
C THR A 74 -24.82 10.38 -10.98
N GLY A 75 -24.25 11.51 -11.41
CA GLY A 75 -23.87 12.61 -10.55
C GLY A 75 -22.68 12.30 -9.63
N LEU A 76 -21.97 11.18 -9.85
CA LEU A 76 -20.80 10.72 -9.10
C LEU A 76 -19.49 11.18 -9.74
N ILE A 77 -18.40 11.18 -8.98
CA ILE A 77 -17.05 11.39 -9.50
C ILE A 77 -16.51 10.03 -10.01
N LEU A 78 -16.77 9.67 -11.27
CA LEU A 78 -16.33 8.39 -11.82
C LEU A 78 -14.83 8.42 -12.18
N ILE A 79 -14.08 7.39 -11.76
CA ILE A 79 -12.62 7.31 -12.00
C ILE A 79 -12.32 7.29 -13.51
N ASP A 80 -13.07 6.48 -14.28
CA ASP A 80 -12.90 6.36 -15.72
C ASP A 80 -13.16 7.69 -16.45
N ASP A 81 -14.14 8.48 -15.98
CA ASP A 81 -14.42 9.81 -16.54
C ASP A 81 -13.30 10.80 -16.21
N LEU A 82 -12.72 10.74 -15.01
CA LEU A 82 -11.55 11.56 -14.67
C LEU A 82 -10.38 11.26 -15.61
N ILE A 83 -10.07 9.97 -15.82
CA ILE A 83 -8.99 9.52 -16.72
C ILE A 83 -9.26 9.99 -18.14
N LYS A 84 -10.46 9.71 -18.67
CA LYS A 84 -10.85 10.13 -20.02
C LYS A 84 -10.72 11.64 -20.21
N ASN A 85 -11.23 12.43 -19.28
CA ASN A 85 -11.14 13.89 -19.36
C ASN A 85 -9.69 14.40 -19.36
N MET A 86 -8.78 13.75 -18.63
CA MET A 86 -7.35 14.11 -18.66
C MET A 86 -6.72 13.83 -20.03
N VAL A 87 -7.03 12.68 -20.62
CA VAL A 87 -6.52 12.30 -21.95
C VAL A 87 -7.08 13.21 -23.05
N ASP A 88 -8.38 13.52 -22.98
CA ASP A 88 -9.08 14.28 -24.02
C ASP A 88 -8.78 15.79 -23.96
N SER A 89 -8.60 16.37 -22.77
CA SER A 89 -8.47 17.84 -22.61
C SER A 89 -7.15 18.42 -23.11
N GLN A 90 -6.08 17.63 -23.13
CA GLN A 90 -4.71 18.06 -23.46
C GLN A 90 -4.23 19.34 -22.72
N SER A 91 -4.87 19.69 -21.60
CA SER A 91 -4.56 20.87 -20.78
C SER A 91 -3.95 20.44 -19.45
N TYR A 92 -2.88 21.10 -19.02
CA TYR A 92 -2.17 20.81 -17.76
C TYR A 92 -2.47 21.85 -16.66
N ASP A 93 -3.72 22.30 -16.60
CA ASP A 93 -4.17 23.30 -15.62
C ASP A 93 -4.44 22.70 -14.23
N ASP A 94 -4.86 23.53 -13.28
CA ASP A 94 -5.27 23.02 -11.97
C ASP A 94 -6.42 22.00 -12.07
N GLY A 95 -7.23 22.04 -13.12
CA GLY A 95 -8.26 21.04 -13.39
C GLY A 95 -7.65 19.66 -13.68
N PHE A 96 -6.55 19.60 -14.41
CA PHE A 96 -5.77 18.38 -14.62
C PHE A 96 -5.23 17.83 -13.31
N VAL A 97 -4.56 18.67 -12.49
CA VAL A 97 -3.99 18.25 -11.20
C VAL A 97 -5.07 17.68 -10.27
N ARG A 98 -6.23 18.33 -10.18
CA ARG A 98 -7.38 17.81 -9.39
C ARG A 98 -7.78 16.41 -9.83
N ARG A 99 -7.85 16.15 -11.15
CA ARG A 99 -8.24 14.83 -11.67
C ARG A 99 -7.17 13.78 -11.36
N VAL A 100 -5.89 14.11 -11.55
CA VAL A 100 -4.78 13.20 -11.21
C VAL A 100 -4.87 12.78 -9.75
N VAL A 101 -5.00 13.74 -8.84
CA VAL A 101 -5.02 13.47 -7.40
C VAL A 101 -6.27 12.68 -7.01
N LEU A 102 -7.45 13.02 -7.54
CA LEU A 102 -8.67 12.25 -7.29
C LEU A 102 -8.57 10.80 -7.79
N VAL A 103 -7.95 10.58 -8.96
CA VAL A 103 -7.67 9.22 -9.47
C VAL A 103 -6.72 8.50 -8.51
N LEU A 104 -5.61 9.13 -8.09
CA LEU A 104 -4.67 8.53 -7.14
C LEU A 104 -5.34 8.19 -5.80
N MET A 105 -6.19 9.07 -5.27
CA MET A 105 -6.97 8.78 -4.07
C MET A 105 -7.92 7.59 -4.26
N GLY A 106 -8.61 7.53 -5.41
CA GLY A 106 -9.57 6.47 -5.71
C GLY A 106 -8.97 5.11 -6.10
N THR A 107 -7.67 5.04 -6.40
CA THR A 107 -7.03 3.84 -6.97
C THR A 107 -5.77 3.37 -6.25
N VAL A 108 -5.04 4.28 -5.58
CA VAL A 108 -3.74 3.99 -4.95
C VAL A 108 -3.73 4.35 -3.47
N LEU A 109 -4.06 5.60 -3.11
CA LEU A 109 -3.89 6.10 -1.74
C LEU A 109 -5.01 5.60 -0.80
N ALA A 110 -6.26 5.72 -1.21
CA ALA A 110 -7.40 5.24 -0.44
C ALA A 110 -8.46 4.56 -1.35
N PRO A 111 -8.07 3.53 -2.12
CA PRO A 111 -8.98 2.88 -3.06
C PRO A 111 -10.27 2.43 -2.39
N GLN A 112 -11.38 2.67 -3.07
CA GLN A 112 -12.69 2.21 -2.62
C GLN A 112 -13.06 0.93 -3.38
N SER A 113 -13.94 0.10 -2.82
CA SER A 113 -14.52 -1.05 -3.53
C SER A 113 -15.56 -0.64 -4.59
N THR A 114 -15.44 0.58 -5.14
CA THR A 114 -16.36 1.21 -6.08
C THR A 114 -15.59 1.86 -7.23
N LYS A 115 -16.30 2.20 -8.31
CA LYS A 115 -15.71 2.87 -9.50
C LYS A 115 -15.67 4.40 -9.39
N PHE A 116 -15.93 4.94 -8.21
CA PHE A 116 -16.09 6.38 -8.00
C PHE A 116 -15.32 6.86 -6.79
N VAL A 117 -14.93 8.13 -6.83
CA VAL A 117 -14.25 8.81 -5.73
C VAL A 117 -15.29 9.42 -4.78
N PRO A 118 -15.21 9.20 -3.46
CA PRO A 118 -16.10 9.85 -2.50
C PRO A 118 -16.04 11.38 -2.62
N TYR A 119 -17.19 12.07 -2.62
CA TYR A 119 -17.25 13.54 -2.80
C TYR A 119 -16.38 14.31 -1.80
N ARG A 120 -16.28 13.82 -0.56
CA ARG A 120 -15.46 14.42 0.50
C ARG A 120 -13.98 14.52 0.15
N TYR A 121 -13.47 13.66 -0.75
CA TYR A 121 -12.08 13.74 -1.22
C TYR A 121 -11.84 14.95 -2.12
N TYR A 122 -12.89 15.53 -2.70
CA TYR A 122 -12.75 16.77 -3.46
C TYR A 122 -12.20 17.92 -2.61
N LYS A 123 -12.45 17.90 -1.29
CA LYS A 123 -11.90 18.90 -0.38
C LYS A 123 -10.36 18.94 -0.41
N MET A 124 -9.71 17.81 -0.69
CA MET A 124 -8.23 17.72 -0.76
C MET A 124 -7.65 18.25 -2.07
N VAL A 125 -8.52 18.65 -3.00
CA VAL A 125 -8.08 19.19 -4.29
C VAL A 125 -8.78 20.52 -4.58
N GLU A 126 -9.54 21.07 -3.63
CA GLU A 126 -10.20 22.37 -3.78
C GLU A 126 -9.13 23.47 -3.98
N ASP A 127 -8.11 23.48 -3.12
CA ASP A 127 -6.88 24.25 -3.31
C ASP A 127 -5.74 23.33 -3.77
N VAL A 128 -5.38 23.44 -5.05
CA VAL A 128 -4.32 22.64 -5.67
C VAL A 128 -2.94 22.97 -5.09
N ASN A 129 -2.72 24.20 -4.62
CA ASN A 129 -1.44 24.58 -4.04
C ASN A 129 -1.21 23.90 -2.69
N ALA A 130 -2.29 23.62 -1.95
CA ALA A 130 -2.26 22.93 -0.67
C ALA A 130 -2.10 21.40 -0.83
N THR A 131 -2.47 20.80 -1.96
CA THR A 131 -2.38 19.34 -2.17
C THR A 131 -1.01 18.73 -1.82
N LYS A 132 0.08 19.48 -2.05
CA LYS A 132 1.45 19.02 -1.76
C LYS A 132 1.83 19.06 -0.28
N SER A 133 1.10 19.80 0.57
CA SER A 133 1.37 19.89 2.01
C SER A 133 0.69 18.78 2.80
N TYR A 134 -0.11 17.94 2.16
CA TYR A 134 -0.89 16.90 2.82
C TYR A 134 -0.07 15.64 3.09
N ASN A 135 -0.25 15.07 4.28
CA ASN A 135 0.40 13.83 4.67
C ASN A 135 -0.28 12.61 4.03
N TRP A 136 0.05 12.36 2.76
CA TRP A 136 -0.48 11.23 2.00
C TRP A 136 -0.03 9.87 2.52
N ASN A 137 1.13 9.82 3.19
CA ASN A 137 1.64 8.61 3.83
C ASN A 137 0.71 8.18 4.96
N ASP A 138 0.48 9.06 5.93
CA ASP A 138 -0.36 8.77 7.08
C ASP A 138 -1.82 8.51 6.67
N PHE A 139 -2.33 9.29 5.71
CA PHE A 139 -3.65 9.07 5.14
C PHE A 139 -3.81 7.65 4.53
N THR A 140 -2.85 7.24 3.70
CA THR A 140 -2.87 5.93 3.03
C THR A 140 -2.84 4.79 4.04
N LEU A 141 -1.94 4.89 5.02
CA LEU A 141 -1.79 3.88 6.07
C LEU A 141 -3.04 3.81 6.95
N GLY A 142 -3.50 4.97 7.44
CA GLY A 142 -4.64 5.09 8.35
C GLY A 142 -5.91 4.50 7.75
N VAL A 143 -6.25 4.86 6.50
CA VAL A 143 -7.43 4.30 5.81
C VAL A 143 -7.32 2.78 5.66
N CYS A 144 -6.14 2.26 5.30
CA CYS A 144 -5.93 0.83 5.10
C CYS A 144 -6.06 0.05 6.41
N MET A 145 -5.34 0.46 7.46
CA MET A 145 -5.33 -0.24 8.75
C MET A 145 -6.68 -0.14 9.49
N ASP A 146 -7.37 1.00 9.42
CA ASP A 146 -8.72 1.13 9.96
C ASP A 146 -9.73 0.20 9.27
N ALA A 147 -9.61 0.05 7.95
CA ALA A 147 -10.47 -0.84 7.20
C ALA A 147 -10.20 -2.31 7.51
N ILE A 148 -8.92 -2.71 7.60
CA ILE A 148 -8.53 -4.07 8.02
C ILE A 148 -9.08 -4.38 9.40
N LYS A 149 -8.88 -3.47 10.36
CA LYS A 149 -9.39 -3.62 11.72
C LYS A 149 -10.90 -3.89 11.73
N LYS A 150 -11.68 -3.09 10.98
CA LYS A 150 -13.14 -3.28 10.86
C LYS A 150 -13.49 -4.63 10.23
N THR A 151 -12.77 -5.02 9.18
CA THR A 151 -12.96 -6.32 8.52
C THR A 151 -12.74 -7.50 9.46
N VAL A 152 -11.72 -7.46 10.32
CA VAL A 152 -11.43 -8.58 11.23
C VAL A 152 -12.31 -8.58 12.48
N GLU A 153 -12.85 -7.43 12.88
CA GLU A 153 -13.81 -7.31 13.99
C GLU A 153 -15.24 -7.75 13.58
N ASP A 154 -15.56 -7.74 12.29
CA ASP A 154 -16.82 -8.27 11.75
C ASP A 154 -16.78 -9.81 11.67
N LEU A 155 -17.38 -10.45 12.66
CA LEU A 155 -17.41 -11.91 12.82
C LEU A 155 -18.49 -12.60 11.97
N GLU A 156 -19.37 -11.85 11.30
CA GLU A 156 -20.48 -12.46 10.53
C GLU A 156 -20.02 -12.93 9.16
N LYS A 157 -19.20 -12.13 8.45
CA LYS A 157 -18.69 -12.47 7.12
C LYS A 157 -17.47 -11.64 6.71
N PHE A 158 -16.47 -12.31 6.12
CA PHE A 158 -15.34 -11.63 5.49
C PHE A 158 -15.81 -10.71 4.34
N HIS A 159 -15.44 -9.44 4.43
CA HIS A 159 -15.58 -8.47 3.37
C HIS A 159 -14.21 -7.85 3.05
N TRP A 160 -13.93 -7.62 1.77
CA TRP A 160 -12.68 -6.97 1.36
C TRP A 160 -12.60 -5.55 1.95
N PRO A 161 -11.54 -5.22 2.71
CA PRO A 161 -11.36 -3.87 3.24
C PRO A 161 -11.08 -2.88 2.10
N ILE A 162 -11.50 -1.63 2.29
CA ILE A 162 -11.07 -0.51 1.46
C ILE A 162 -9.62 -0.10 1.81
N GLY A 163 -9.04 0.80 1.03
CA GLY A 163 -7.67 1.28 1.23
C GLY A 163 -6.65 0.50 0.41
N ASN A 164 -5.38 0.88 0.58
CA ASN A 164 -4.28 0.42 -0.26
C ASN A 164 -3.85 -1.02 0.09
N LEU A 165 -4.57 -2.03 -0.40
CA LEU A 165 -4.20 -3.44 -0.18
C LEU A 165 -2.89 -3.84 -0.85
N ALA A 166 -2.44 -3.10 -1.88
CA ALA A 166 -1.13 -3.33 -2.46
C ALA A 166 -0.01 -3.08 -1.44
N LEU A 167 -0.20 -2.16 -0.48
CA LEU A 167 0.71 -1.97 0.65
C LEU A 167 0.95 -3.28 1.39
N LEU A 168 -0.11 -4.00 1.77
CA LEU A 168 0.03 -5.28 2.50
C LEU A 168 0.80 -6.33 1.70
N GLN A 169 0.56 -6.39 0.39
CA GLN A 169 1.25 -7.32 -0.48
C GLN A 169 2.76 -7.00 -0.54
N TYR A 170 3.13 -5.73 -0.71
CA TYR A 170 4.54 -5.34 -0.67
C TYR A 170 5.15 -5.57 0.71
N ILE A 171 4.44 -5.26 1.81
CA ILE A 171 4.90 -5.56 3.17
C ILE A 171 5.25 -7.04 3.33
N TYR A 172 4.37 -7.95 2.89
CA TYR A 172 4.64 -9.38 2.95
C TYR A 172 5.90 -9.73 2.16
N TRP A 173 6.00 -9.22 0.93
CA TRP A 173 7.15 -9.50 0.08
C TRP A 173 8.48 -8.93 0.58
N GLU A 174 8.44 -7.80 1.29
CA GLU A 174 9.61 -7.11 1.81
C GLU A 174 10.04 -7.58 3.20
N LYS A 175 9.10 -8.00 4.06
CA LYS A 175 9.38 -8.41 5.45
C LYS A 175 9.54 -9.92 5.62
N LEU A 176 9.29 -10.69 4.56
CA LEU A 176 9.38 -12.15 4.58
C LEU A 176 10.27 -12.64 3.44
N GLU A 177 11.36 -13.30 3.84
CA GLU A 177 12.36 -13.87 2.94
C GLU A 177 12.08 -15.36 2.66
N PRO A 178 11.90 -15.76 1.40
CA PRO A 178 11.79 -17.16 0.99
C PRO A 178 13.02 -17.98 1.35
N ILE A 179 12.80 -19.20 1.81
CA ILE A 179 13.87 -20.14 2.14
C ILE A 179 14.32 -20.87 0.87
N GLY A 180 15.62 -20.86 0.59
CA GLY A 180 16.23 -21.72 -0.44
C GLY A 180 16.07 -21.26 -1.89
N LEU A 181 15.60 -20.02 -2.13
CA LEU A 181 15.77 -19.36 -3.43
C LEU A 181 17.16 -18.71 -3.50
N ASP A 182 17.79 -18.72 -4.68
CA ASP A 182 19.05 -18.00 -4.91
C ASP A 182 18.90 -16.57 -4.38
N ALA A 183 19.84 -16.19 -3.51
CA ALA A 183 19.70 -15.12 -2.54
C ALA A 183 19.11 -13.85 -3.16
N PHE A 184 17.97 -13.45 -2.61
CA PHE A 184 17.40 -12.14 -2.78
C PHE A 184 18.47 -11.13 -2.36
N ASP A 185 19.08 -10.35 -3.27
CA ASP A 185 20.09 -9.35 -2.87
C ASP A 185 19.38 -8.12 -2.29
N PRO A 186 19.39 -7.93 -0.95
CA PRO A 186 18.72 -6.80 -0.36
C PRO A 186 19.38 -5.47 -0.78
N LEU A 187 20.65 -5.44 -1.17
CA LEU A 187 21.34 -4.20 -1.53
C LEU A 187 21.14 -3.79 -2.99
N SER A 188 20.70 -4.69 -3.87
CA SER A 188 20.43 -4.36 -5.27
C SER A 188 19.07 -3.68 -5.49
N ARG A 189 18.33 -3.36 -4.43
CA ARG A 189 16.97 -2.85 -4.53
C ARG A 189 16.93 -1.38 -4.96
N GLU A 190 16.14 -1.10 -5.99
CA GLU A 190 15.80 0.24 -6.42
C GLU A 190 14.78 0.87 -5.46
N TYR A 191 14.87 2.20 -5.30
CA TYR A 191 13.90 2.97 -4.53
C TYR A 191 12.94 3.70 -5.49
N PRO A 192 11.62 3.77 -5.19
CA PRO A 192 10.94 3.15 -4.04
C PRO A 192 10.80 1.62 -4.19
N LEU A 193 10.70 0.89 -3.08
CA LEU A 193 10.87 -0.57 -3.05
C LEU A 193 9.85 -1.32 -3.93
N MET A 194 8.66 -0.74 -4.18
CA MET A 194 7.66 -1.32 -5.08
C MET A 194 8.17 -1.56 -6.52
N LEU A 195 9.19 -0.82 -6.97
CA LEU A 195 9.76 -0.96 -8.32
C LEU A 195 10.42 -2.33 -8.54
N ASN A 196 10.89 -2.97 -7.46
CA ASN A 196 11.55 -4.26 -7.51
C ASN A 196 10.58 -5.44 -7.64
N TRP A 197 9.27 -5.17 -7.69
CA TRP A 197 8.22 -6.19 -7.76
C TRP A 197 7.40 -6.10 -9.06
N PRO A 198 8.03 -6.23 -10.24
CA PRO A 198 7.27 -6.43 -11.46
C PRO A 198 6.48 -7.75 -11.39
N GLU A 199 5.49 -7.92 -12.27
CA GLU A 199 4.64 -9.12 -12.26
C GLU A 199 5.44 -10.43 -12.33
N THR A 200 6.60 -10.43 -12.99
CA THR A 200 7.49 -11.60 -13.07
C THR A 200 8.00 -12.03 -11.69
N GLU A 201 8.48 -11.09 -10.87
CA GLU A 201 8.97 -11.40 -9.52
C GLU A 201 7.82 -11.70 -8.57
N GLY A 202 6.72 -10.93 -8.66
CA GLY A 202 5.49 -11.23 -7.91
C GLY A 202 4.92 -12.62 -8.21
N LYS A 203 5.08 -13.11 -9.45
CA LYS A 203 4.71 -14.47 -9.84
C LYS A 203 5.63 -15.52 -9.24
N LYS A 204 6.95 -15.36 -9.35
CA LYS A 204 7.91 -16.28 -8.71
C LYS A 204 7.63 -16.41 -7.22
N ARG A 205 7.38 -15.29 -6.53
CA ARG A 205 7.04 -15.30 -5.09
C ARG A 205 5.73 -16.05 -4.83
N GLY A 206 4.67 -15.74 -5.58
CA GLY A 206 3.40 -16.47 -5.41
C GLY A 206 3.49 -17.96 -5.72
N ASP A 207 4.30 -18.36 -6.70
CA ASP A 207 4.53 -19.77 -7.03
C ASP A 207 5.26 -20.48 -5.88
N TYR A 208 6.25 -19.81 -5.26
CA TYR A 208 6.91 -20.30 -4.04
C TYR A 208 5.91 -20.48 -2.89
N ASP A 209 5.10 -19.46 -2.59
CA ASP A 209 4.13 -19.49 -1.47
C ASP A 209 3.07 -20.60 -1.69
N ASN A 210 2.66 -20.84 -2.94
CA ASN A 210 1.72 -21.91 -3.28
C ASN A 210 2.30 -23.33 -3.06
N ILE A 211 3.61 -23.50 -3.23
CA ILE A 211 4.29 -24.80 -3.07
C ILE A 211 4.60 -25.07 -1.59
N HIS A 212 5.10 -24.07 -0.88
CA HIS A 212 5.63 -24.23 0.48
C HIS A 212 4.61 -23.89 1.57
N GLY A 213 3.53 -23.19 1.20
CA GLY A 213 2.56 -22.65 2.13
C GLY A 213 2.94 -21.24 2.59
N TRP A 214 1.91 -20.40 2.73
CA TRP A 214 2.03 -19.02 3.19
C TRP A 214 2.65 -18.95 4.59
N GLY A 215 3.59 -18.01 4.79
CA GLY A 215 4.22 -17.78 6.09
C GLY A 215 5.31 -18.77 6.49
N THR A 216 5.78 -19.63 5.58
CA THR A 216 6.95 -20.49 5.81
C THR A 216 8.30 -19.76 5.68
N ASP A 217 8.26 -18.49 5.29
CA ASP A 217 9.39 -17.58 5.11
C ASP A 217 10.05 -17.15 6.43
N ASN A 218 11.32 -16.73 6.37
CA ASN A 218 12.01 -16.06 7.48
C ASN A 218 11.49 -14.63 7.65
N ILE A 219 11.23 -14.22 8.89
CA ILE A 219 10.89 -12.83 9.20
C ILE A 219 12.19 -12.02 9.22
N GLU A 220 12.38 -11.24 8.17
CA GLU A 220 13.58 -10.46 7.92
C GLU A 220 13.12 -9.05 7.55
N ASN A 221 13.41 -8.04 8.37
CA ASN A 221 12.92 -6.67 8.14
C ASN A 221 13.73 -5.95 7.05
N CYS A 222 13.73 -6.49 5.83
CA CYS A 222 14.48 -5.98 4.69
C CYS A 222 13.95 -4.66 4.12
N ILE A 223 12.89 -4.09 4.70
CA ILE A 223 12.42 -2.76 4.32
C ILE A 223 13.47 -1.69 4.65
N SER A 224 14.00 -1.73 5.88
CA SER A 224 15.00 -0.75 6.32
C SER A 224 16.32 -0.94 5.57
N GLU A 225 16.80 0.13 4.93
CA GLU A 225 18.13 0.13 4.29
C GLU A 225 19.24 -0.17 5.31
N GLU A 226 19.11 0.31 6.55
CA GLU A 226 20.06 0.01 7.62
C GLU A 226 20.10 -1.49 7.92
N TYR A 227 18.93 -2.12 8.05
CA TYR A 227 18.84 -3.56 8.26
C TYR A 227 19.47 -4.34 7.10
N ARG A 228 19.18 -3.94 5.86
CA ARG A 228 19.75 -4.55 4.65
C ARG A 228 21.28 -4.46 4.62
N ARG A 229 21.84 -3.29 4.94
CA ARG A 229 23.29 -3.09 5.06
C ARG A 229 23.89 -3.94 6.18
N ALA A 230 23.24 -4.00 7.34
CA ALA A 230 23.69 -4.83 8.46
C ALA A 230 23.64 -6.34 8.15
N LYS A 231 22.64 -6.80 7.39
CA LYS A 231 22.54 -8.18 6.93
C LYS A 231 23.71 -8.56 6.02
N VAL A 232 23.99 -7.76 4.99
CA VAL A 232 25.14 -8.02 4.10
C VAL A 232 26.48 -7.96 4.84
N ALA A 233 26.63 -7.06 5.81
CA ALA A 233 27.83 -7.03 6.64
C ALA A 233 27.99 -8.34 7.45
N ARG A 234 26.89 -8.87 8.03
CA ARG A 234 26.91 -10.16 8.75
C ARG A 234 27.24 -11.32 7.81
N GLU A 235 26.58 -11.42 6.67
CA GLU A 235 26.72 -12.53 5.73
C GLU A 235 28.06 -12.51 4.97
N GLY A 236 28.58 -11.32 4.64
CA GLY A 236 29.90 -11.14 4.03
C GLY A 236 31.08 -11.41 4.96
N THR A 237 30.84 -11.54 6.28
CA THR A 237 31.86 -11.89 7.28
C THR A 237 31.91 -13.37 7.64
N VAL A 238 30.99 -14.19 7.12
CA VAL A 238 31.07 -15.66 7.29
C VAL A 238 32.18 -16.16 6.35
N PRO A 239 33.31 -16.67 6.86
CA PRO A 239 34.35 -17.23 5.99
C PRO A 239 33.73 -18.39 5.22
N ARG A 240 33.82 -18.36 3.88
CA ARG A 240 33.55 -19.55 3.08
C ARG A 240 34.42 -20.68 3.64
N GLY A 241 33.76 -21.65 4.26
CA GLY A 241 34.40 -22.83 4.82
C GLY A 241 35.35 -23.41 3.79
N ARG A 242 36.58 -23.61 4.24
CA ARG A 242 37.69 -24.23 3.53
C ARG A 242 37.25 -25.64 3.12
N ASN A 243 36.76 -25.81 1.90
CA ASN A 243 36.77 -27.11 1.25
C ASN A 243 38.20 -27.33 0.78
N GLU A 244 38.98 -28.09 1.55
CA GLU A 244 40.10 -28.88 1.03
C GLU A 244 40.62 -29.83 2.14
N GLU A 245 40.64 -31.11 1.75
CA GLU A 245 41.47 -32.22 2.25
C GLU A 245 41.08 -32.92 3.57
N ASN A 246 40.43 -34.08 3.41
CA ASN A 246 41.02 -35.39 3.73
C ASN A 246 40.38 -36.50 2.88
#